data_AF-A0A9E3XSZ3-F1
#
_entry.id   AF-A0A9E3XSZ3-F1
#
_cell.length_a   1.000
_cell.length_b   1.000
_cell.length_c   1.000
_cell.angle_alpha   90.00
_cell.angle_beta   90.00
_cell.angle_gamma   90.00
#
_symmetry.space_group_name_H-M   'P 1'
#
loop_
_entity.id
_entity.type
_entity.pdbx_description
1 polymer ?
#
loop_
_entity_poly.entity_id
_entity_poly.type
_entity_poly.pdbx_seq_one_letter_code
_entity_poly.pdbx_strand_id
1 'polypeptide(L)'
;MLVAVALALLVAGCGKADRTQYERDLAKVGRGVDASLESLPQDDTETIGAEEVSKIADDLREAADQLADLDPPDDVRDAQDRLESGLRGVADAFSQLAKDLGDADTSAAQAELYVKFANDDQVDAAFEDLVAAQEAFADKGYRVFGTAPTQPAASK
;
A
#
# COMPACT_ATOMS: atom_id res chain seq x y z
N MET A 1 0.68 28.59 46.44
CA MET A 1 1.99 28.88 45.84
C MET A 1 1.82 28.73 44.33
N LEU A 2 2.06 29.80 43.57
CA LEU A 2 1.95 29.83 42.12
C LEU A 2 2.97 28.87 41.49
N VAL A 3 2.59 28.11 40.46
CA VAL A 3 3.34 28.04 39.20
C VAL A 3 2.32 27.86 38.06
N ALA A 4 2.14 28.94 37.30
CA ALA A 4 1.54 28.89 35.98
C ALA A 4 2.52 28.20 35.02
N VAL A 5 2.05 27.21 34.25
CA VAL A 5 2.69 26.82 33.00
C VAL A 5 1.63 26.83 31.91
N ALA A 6 1.47 28.01 31.33
CA ALA A 6 1.00 28.12 29.97
C ALA A 6 2.09 27.55 29.06
N LEU A 7 1.80 26.45 28.38
CA LEU A 7 2.51 26.05 27.17
C LEU A 7 1.49 25.99 26.05
N ALA A 8 1.25 27.17 25.49
CA ALA A 8 0.70 27.34 24.18
C ALA A 8 1.68 26.74 23.17
N LEU A 9 1.31 25.62 22.55
CA LEU A 9 1.77 25.25 21.22
C LEU A 9 0.53 25.12 20.33
N LEU A 10 -0.07 26.28 20.07
CA LEU A 10 -0.71 26.55 18.80
C LEU A 10 0.36 26.43 17.72
N VAL A 11 0.55 25.22 17.18
CA VAL A 11 1.09 25.08 15.82
C VAL A 11 -0.04 25.50 14.88
N ALA A 12 -0.28 26.80 14.83
CA ALA A 12 -0.90 27.45 13.69
C ALA A 12 0.15 27.50 12.58
N GLY A 13 0.34 26.36 11.91
CA GLY A 13 0.86 26.33 10.56
C GLY A 13 -0.34 26.17 9.62
N CYS A 14 -0.58 27.14 8.76
CA CYS A 14 -1.49 27.01 7.62
C CYS A 14 -1.03 25.84 6.73
N GLY A 15 -1.52 24.63 7.00
CA GLY A 15 -1.30 23.43 6.19
C GLY A 15 -2.28 22.29 6.49
N LYS A 16 -3.23 22.52 7.42
CA LYS A 16 -4.22 21.51 7.82
C LYS A 16 -5.26 21.21 6.74
N ALA A 17 -5.56 22.16 5.85
CA ALA A 17 -6.49 21.92 4.75
C ALA A 17 -5.91 20.91 3.76
N ASP A 18 -4.64 21.10 3.38
CA ASP A 18 -3.94 20.25 2.42
C ASP A 18 -3.65 18.87 3.00
N ARG A 19 -3.20 18.79 4.27
CA ARG A 19 -2.99 17.51 4.95
C ARG A 19 -4.27 16.69 5.08
N THR A 20 -5.37 17.30 5.53
CA THR A 20 -6.63 16.56 5.73
C THR A 20 -7.19 16.06 4.39
N GLN A 21 -7.04 16.87 3.33
CA GLN A 21 -7.45 16.46 1.99
C GLN A 21 -6.57 15.32 1.48
N TYR A 22 -5.26 15.46 1.60
CA TYR A 22 -4.30 14.42 1.26
C TYR A 22 -4.59 13.09 1.99
N GLU A 23 -4.75 13.11 3.31
CA GLU A 23 -5.08 11.90 4.10
C GLU A 23 -6.37 11.23 3.62
N ARG A 24 -7.38 12.01 3.24
CA ARG A 24 -8.65 11.47 2.71
C ARG A 24 -8.47 10.85 1.33
N ASP A 25 -7.66 11.46 0.46
CA ASP A 25 -7.42 10.96 -0.89
C ASP A 25 -6.49 9.73 -0.85
N LEU A 26 -5.43 9.76 -0.04
CA LEU A 26 -4.59 8.61 0.31
C LEU A 26 -5.42 7.44 0.83
N ALA A 27 -6.36 7.68 1.75
CA ALA A 27 -7.24 6.63 2.26
C ALA A 27 -8.23 6.09 1.22
N LYS A 28 -8.57 6.85 0.16
CA LYS A 28 -9.38 6.32 -0.96
C LYS A 28 -8.55 5.34 -1.78
N VAL A 29 -7.31 5.71 -2.09
CA VAL A 29 -6.39 4.82 -2.81
C VAL A 29 -6.16 3.53 -2.01
N GLY A 30 -5.87 3.67 -0.72
CA GLY A 30 -5.68 2.52 0.17
C GLY A 30 -6.87 1.56 0.20
N ARG A 31 -8.10 2.07 0.24
CA ARG A 31 -9.31 1.23 0.16
C ARG A 31 -9.47 0.52 -1.18
N GLY A 32 -9.01 1.13 -2.28
CA GLY A 32 -9.00 0.50 -3.60
C GLY A 32 -8.07 -0.70 -3.60
N VAL A 33 -6.85 -0.51 -3.10
CA VAL A 33 -5.86 -1.59 -2.94
C VAL A 33 -6.39 -2.70 -2.02
N ASP A 34 -6.91 -2.35 -0.84
CA ASP A 34 -7.46 -3.32 0.11
C ASP A 34 -8.57 -4.16 -0.55
N ALA A 35 -9.51 -3.52 -1.26
CA ALA A 35 -10.60 -4.23 -1.93
C ALA A 35 -10.11 -5.17 -3.06
N SER A 36 -9.08 -4.76 -3.81
CA SER A 36 -8.49 -5.61 -4.85
C SER A 36 -7.74 -6.80 -4.24
N LEU A 37 -7.03 -6.61 -3.13
CA LEU A 37 -6.34 -7.70 -2.44
C LEU A 37 -7.31 -8.61 -1.67
N GLU A 38 -8.42 -8.10 -1.15
CA GLU A 38 -9.49 -8.90 -0.54
C GLU A 38 -10.18 -9.84 -1.56
N SER A 39 -10.05 -9.57 -2.86
CA SER A 39 -10.53 -10.48 -3.91
C SER A 39 -9.63 -11.71 -4.08
N LEU A 40 -8.42 -11.70 -3.51
CA LEU A 40 -7.55 -12.87 -3.49
C LEU A 40 -8.14 -13.95 -2.58
N PRO A 41 -8.06 -15.23 -2.98
CA PRO A 41 -8.45 -16.34 -2.14
C PRO A 41 -7.61 -16.32 -0.86
N GLN A 42 -8.30 -16.46 0.28
CA GLN A 42 -7.63 -16.50 1.58
C GLN A 42 -7.17 -17.90 1.98
N ASP A 43 -7.56 -18.92 1.21
CA ASP A 43 -7.18 -20.30 1.41
C ASP A 43 -6.11 -20.72 0.39
N ASP A 44 -4.99 -21.27 0.89
CA ASP A 44 -3.83 -21.73 0.10
C ASP A 44 -4.16 -22.83 -0.94
N THR A 45 -5.40 -23.34 -0.94
CA THR A 45 -5.87 -24.39 -1.84
C THR A 45 -6.62 -23.86 -3.07
N GLU A 46 -7.03 -22.59 -3.07
CA GLU A 46 -7.72 -21.97 -4.21
C GLU A 46 -6.75 -21.15 -5.06
N THR A 47 -6.53 -21.58 -6.30
CA THR A 47 -5.79 -20.80 -7.31
C THR A 47 -6.76 -19.89 -8.05
N ILE A 48 -6.43 -18.62 -8.21
CA ILE A 48 -7.19 -17.73 -9.10
C ILE A 48 -6.79 -17.89 -10.57
N GLY A 49 -7.67 -17.47 -11.47
CA GLY A 49 -7.40 -17.51 -12.91
C GLY A 49 -6.50 -16.35 -13.35
N ALA A 50 -5.88 -16.50 -14.53
CA ALA A 50 -5.08 -15.44 -15.16
C ALA A 50 -5.82 -14.10 -15.29
N GLU A 51 -7.13 -14.13 -15.58
CA GLU A 51 -7.96 -12.92 -15.71
C GLU A 51 -8.11 -12.18 -14.37
N GLU A 52 -8.32 -12.90 -13.27
CA GLU A 52 -8.41 -12.33 -11.92
C GLU A 52 -7.06 -11.72 -11.50
N VAL A 53 -5.96 -12.45 -11.73
CA VAL A 53 -4.59 -11.97 -11.46
C VAL A 53 -4.30 -10.70 -12.28
N SER A 54 -4.69 -10.67 -13.55
CA SER A 54 -4.53 -9.49 -14.41
C SER A 54 -5.33 -8.30 -13.90
N LYS A 55 -6.56 -8.54 -13.43
CA LYS A 55 -7.40 -7.49 -12.85
C LYS A 55 -6.76 -6.87 -11.61
N ILE A 56 -6.18 -7.70 -10.74
CA ILE A 56 -5.45 -7.21 -9.55
C ILE A 56 -4.24 -6.38 -9.96
N ALA A 57 -3.48 -6.83 -10.95
CA ALA A 57 -2.36 -6.06 -11.49
C ALA A 57 -2.79 -4.67 -11.98
N ASP A 58 -3.89 -4.60 -12.72
CA ASP A 58 -4.41 -3.35 -13.25
C ASP A 58 -4.93 -2.42 -12.14
N ASP A 59 -5.66 -2.96 -11.16
CA ASP A 59 -6.16 -2.19 -10.02
C ASP A 59 -5.00 -1.61 -9.17
N LEU A 60 -3.92 -2.39 -8.96
CA LEU A 60 -2.71 -1.93 -8.25
C LEU A 60 -1.96 -0.85 -9.03
N ARG A 61 -1.89 -0.99 -10.36
CA ARG A 61 -1.28 0.02 -11.23
C ARG A 61 -2.09 1.32 -11.23
N GLU A 62 -3.42 1.22 -11.27
CA GLU A 62 -4.31 2.37 -11.12
C GLU A 62 -4.13 3.05 -9.75
N ALA A 63 -3.99 2.27 -8.67
CA ALA A 63 -3.70 2.83 -7.36
C ALA A 63 -2.36 3.58 -7.31
N ALA A 64 -1.31 3.04 -7.96
CA ALA A 64 -0.03 3.72 -8.08
C ALA A 64 -0.15 5.03 -8.89
N ASP A 65 -0.89 5.03 -10.00
CA ASP A 65 -1.14 6.23 -10.80
C ASP A 65 -1.93 7.28 -9.99
N GLN A 66 -2.96 6.87 -9.25
CA GLN A 66 -3.72 7.75 -8.37
C GLN A 66 -2.85 8.35 -7.25
N LEU A 67 -1.89 7.57 -6.71
CA LEU A 67 -0.91 8.05 -5.74
C LEU A 67 0.04 9.08 -6.34
N ALA A 68 0.57 8.83 -7.54
CA ALA A 68 1.45 9.75 -8.25
C ALA A 68 0.80 11.10 -8.52
N ASP A 69 -0.52 11.11 -8.72
CA ASP A 69 -1.31 12.33 -8.94
C ASP A 69 -1.62 13.12 -7.65
N LEU A 70 -1.38 12.54 -6.46
CA LEU A 70 -1.53 13.27 -5.20
C LEU A 70 -0.32 14.19 -4.98
N ASP A 71 -0.56 15.37 -4.40
CA ASP A 71 0.51 16.26 -3.94
C ASP A 71 0.82 15.99 -2.46
N PRO A 72 1.89 15.23 -2.14
CA PRO A 72 2.21 14.88 -0.77
C PRO A 72 2.80 16.08 -0.02
N PRO A 73 2.46 16.22 1.26
CA PRO A 73 3.24 17.04 2.18
C PRO A 73 4.72 16.61 2.18
N ASP A 74 5.63 17.58 2.31
CA ASP A 74 7.07 17.34 2.18
C ASP A 74 7.61 16.28 3.15
N ASP A 75 6.98 16.08 4.31
CA ASP A 75 7.40 15.10 5.31
C ASP A 75 7.07 13.64 4.95
N VAL A 76 6.22 13.41 3.95
CA VAL A 76 5.82 12.08 3.45
C VAL A 76 6.06 11.87 1.96
N ARG A 77 6.62 12.85 1.23
CA ARG A 77 6.90 12.74 -0.21
C ARG A 77 7.73 11.49 -0.54
N ASP A 78 8.86 11.29 0.14
CA ASP A 78 9.69 10.09 -0.07
C ASP A 78 8.95 8.78 0.26
N ALA A 79 8.03 8.80 1.24
CA ALA A 79 7.23 7.63 1.60
C ALA A 79 6.17 7.34 0.53
N GLN A 80 5.56 8.38 -0.07
CA GLN A 80 4.66 8.25 -1.20
C GLN A 80 5.37 7.67 -2.42
N ASP A 81 6.55 8.19 -2.76
CA ASP A 81 7.32 7.71 -3.91
C ASP A 81 7.67 6.22 -3.77
N ARG A 82 8.03 5.78 -2.55
CA ARG A 82 8.24 4.35 -2.24
C ARG A 82 6.96 3.53 -2.31
N LEU A 83 5.86 4.06 -1.82
CA LEU A 83 4.56 3.38 -1.89
C LEU A 83 4.12 3.19 -3.34
N GLU A 84 4.24 4.23 -4.17
CA GLU A 84 3.98 4.16 -5.59
C GLU A 84 4.87 3.10 -6.25
N SER A 85 6.18 3.17 -6.02
CA SER A 85 7.15 2.21 -6.58
C SER A 85 6.82 0.77 -6.17
N GLY A 86 6.52 0.54 -4.90
CA GLY A 86 6.13 -0.78 -4.39
C GLY A 86 4.85 -1.29 -5.05
N LEU A 87 3.82 -0.44 -5.17
CA LEU A 87 2.57 -0.83 -5.85
C LEU A 87 2.79 -1.17 -7.32
N ARG A 88 3.61 -0.39 -8.04
CA ARG A 88 3.99 -0.70 -9.42
C ARG A 88 4.76 -2.01 -9.52
N GLY A 89 5.70 -2.25 -8.61
CA GLY A 89 6.48 -3.49 -8.56
C GLY A 89 5.60 -4.72 -8.36
N VAL A 90 4.66 -4.65 -7.41
CA VAL A 90 3.67 -5.73 -7.19
C VAL A 90 2.76 -5.87 -8.42
N ALA A 91 2.23 -4.78 -8.97
CA ALA A 91 1.41 -4.81 -10.19
C ALA A 91 2.11 -5.49 -11.36
N ASP A 92 3.39 -5.17 -11.59
CA ASP A 92 4.19 -5.78 -12.67
C ASP A 92 4.39 -7.28 -12.44
N ALA A 93 4.64 -7.69 -11.20
CA ALA A 93 4.77 -9.10 -10.86
C ALA A 93 3.45 -9.87 -11.06
N PHE A 94 2.30 -9.32 -10.63
CA PHE A 94 0.99 -9.90 -10.89
C PHE A 94 0.69 -9.96 -12.39
N SER A 95 1.04 -8.91 -13.16
CA SER A 95 0.86 -8.90 -14.62
C SER A 95 1.68 -10.00 -15.30
N GLN A 96 2.92 -10.22 -14.85
CA GLN A 96 3.76 -11.31 -15.34
C GLN A 96 3.18 -12.68 -14.97
N LEU A 97 2.71 -12.86 -13.73
CA LEU A 97 2.03 -14.09 -13.31
C LEU A 97 0.78 -14.37 -14.14
N ALA A 98 -0.06 -13.35 -14.38
CA ALA A 98 -1.27 -13.48 -15.19
C ALA A 98 -0.96 -13.96 -16.61
N LYS A 99 0.10 -13.40 -17.20
CA LYS A 99 0.58 -13.81 -18.52
C LYS A 99 1.04 -15.26 -18.52
N ASP A 100 1.89 -15.64 -17.55
CA ASP A 100 2.42 -16.99 -17.47
C ASP A 100 1.31 -18.03 -17.20
N LEU A 101 0.30 -17.67 -16.39
CA LEU A 101 -0.89 -18.50 -16.15
C LEU A 101 -1.75 -18.66 -17.40
N GLY A 102 -1.88 -17.61 -18.22
CA GLY A 102 -2.60 -17.64 -19.49
C GLY A 102 -1.91 -18.53 -20.54
N ASP A 103 -0.59 -18.65 -20.46
CA ASP A 103 0.23 -19.50 -21.32
C ASP A 103 0.35 -20.96 -20.80
N ALA A 104 -0.10 -21.24 -19.57
CA ALA A 104 0.03 -22.55 -18.93
C ALA A 104 -1.11 -23.51 -19.33
N ASP A 105 -0.75 -24.63 -19.97
CA ASP A 105 -1.71 -25.62 -20.50
C ASP A 105 -2.30 -26.59 -19.45
N THR A 106 -1.75 -26.62 -18.23
CA THR A 106 -2.16 -27.58 -17.19
C THR A 106 -2.22 -26.95 -15.81
N SER A 107 -3.08 -27.49 -14.94
CA SER A 107 -3.16 -27.07 -13.53
C SER A 107 -1.87 -27.31 -12.74
N ALA A 108 -1.09 -28.32 -13.11
CA ALA A 108 0.22 -28.57 -12.50
C ALA A 108 1.23 -27.46 -12.83
N ALA A 109 1.26 -27.00 -14.09
CA ALA A 109 2.09 -25.88 -14.49
C ALA A 109 1.65 -24.57 -13.82
N GLN A 110 0.33 -24.34 -13.70
CA GLN A 110 -0.21 -23.19 -12.98
C GLN A 110 0.22 -23.19 -11.50
N ALA A 111 0.14 -24.35 -10.82
CA ALA A 111 0.59 -24.46 -9.43
C ALA A 111 2.09 -24.17 -9.27
N GLU A 112 2.94 -24.61 -10.20
CA GLU A 112 4.37 -24.29 -10.19
C GLU A 112 4.63 -22.79 -10.37
N LEU A 113 3.84 -22.11 -11.21
CA LEU A 113 3.92 -20.65 -11.38
C LEU A 113 3.58 -19.90 -10.10
N TYR A 114 2.55 -20.34 -9.36
CA TYR A 114 2.22 -19.76 -8.05
C TYR A 114 3.35 -19.95 -7.04
N VAL A 115 3.95 -21.15 -6.99
CA VAL A 115 5.11 -21.40 -6.12
C VAL A 115 6.29 -20.51 -6.52
N LYS A 116 6.58 -20.38 -7.81
CA LYS A 116 7.66 -19.51 -8.29
C LYS A 116 7.40 -18.05 -7.91
N PHE A 117 6.19 -17.56 -8.17
CA PHE A 117 5.79 -16.19 -7.81
C PHE A 117 5.96 -15.92 -6.32
N ALA A 118 5.53 -16.85 -5.46
CA ALA A 118 5.64 -16.73 -4.00
C ALA A 118 7.09 -16.84 -3.47
N ASN A 119 8.05 -17.23 -4.29
CA ASN A 119 9.48 -17.33 -3.93
C ASN A 119 10.34 -16.41 -4.82
N ASP A 120 9.74 -15.43 -5.52
CA ASP A 120 10.46 -14.51 -6.38
C ASP A 120 11.01 -13.34 -5.55
N ASP A 121 12.34 -13.19 -5.51
CA ASP A 121 13.01 -12.13 -4.75
C ASP A 121 12.50 -10.71 -5.10
N GLN A 122 12.01 -10.48 -6.33
CA GLN A 122 11.47 -9.18 -6.72
C GLN A 122 10.08 -8.93 -6.14
N VAL A 123 9.27 -9.99 -6.00
CA VAL A 123 7.98 -9.94 -5.34
C VAL A 123 8.18 -9.63 -3.87
N ASP A 124 9.12 -10.32 -3.22
CA ASP A 124 9.48 -10.07 -1.83
C ASP A 124 9.96 -8.63 -1.62
N ALA A 125 10.89 -8.15 -2.46
CA ALA A 125 11.38 -6.77 -2.38
C ALA A 125 10.27 -5.73 -2.59
N ALA A 126 9.33 -5.97 -3.51
CA ALA A 126 8.21 -5.06 -3.75
C ALA A 126 7.26 -5.00 -2.53
N PHE A 127 7.01 -6.14 -1.87
CA PHE A 127 6.25 -6.17 -0.62
C PHE A 127 7.00 -5.51 0.54
N GLU A 128 8.32 -5.70 0.65
CA GLU A 128 9.14 -5.01 1.64
C GLU A 128 9.08 -3.48 1.47
N ASP A 129 9.15 -2.98 0.23
CA ASP A 129 9.02 -1.55 -0.07
C ASP A 129 7.63 -1.01 0.32
N LEU A 130 6.56 -1.77 0.07
CA LEU A 130 5.21 -1.42 0.50
C LEU A 130 5.10 -1.32 2.02
N VAL A 131 5.66 -2.28 2.75
CA VAL A 131 5.65 -2.29 4.23
C VAL A 131 6.47 -1.11 4.78
N ALA A 132 7.67 -0.90 4.25
CA ALA A 132 8.53 0.20 4.67
C ALA A 132 7.89 1.58 4.40
N ALA A 133 7.20 1.73 3.27
CA ALA A 133 6.46 2.95 2.97
C ALA A 133 5.31 3.16 3.98
N GLN A 134 4.56 2.12 4.32
CA GLN A 134 3.50 2.18 5.33
C GLN A 134 4.01 2.60 6.70
N GLU A 135 5.12 2.02 7.15
CA GLU A 135 5.77 2.40 8.42
C GLU A 135 6.21 3.87 8.41
N ALA A 136 6.81 4.32 7.30
CA ALA A 136 7.20 5.71 7.14
C ALA A 136 6.01 6.68 7.21
N PHE A 137 4.86 6.34 6.62
CA PHE A 137 3.64 7.13 6.77
C PHE A 137 3.11 7.12 8.21
N ALA A 138 3.11 5.96 8.87
CA ALA A 138 2.63 5.80 10.24
C ALA A 138 3.46 6.64 11.23
N ASP A 139 4.79 6.67 11.07
CA ASP A 139 5.72 7.49 11.85
C ASP A 139 5.45 9.00 11.73
N LYS A 140 4.87 9.43 10.61
CA LYS A 140 4.42 10.82 10.37
C LYS A 140 2.96 11.07 10.77
N GLY A 141 2.28 10.05 11.27
CA GLY A 141 0.89 10.10 11.71
C GLY A 141 -0.13 10.09 10.57
N TYR A 142 0.24 9.57 9.40
CA TYR A 142 -0.67 9.35 8.27
C TYR A 142 -1.20 7.91 8.31
N ARG A 143 -2.34 7.67 7.64
CA ARG A 143 -2.91 6.34 7.48
C ARG A 143 -3.03 6.03 5.99
N VAL A 144 -2.47 4.89 5.59
CA VAL A 144 -2.42 4.46 4.18
C VAL A 144 -3.41 3.34 3.94
N PHE A 145 -3.29 2.23 4.67
CA PHE A 145 -4.17 1.05 4.63
C PHE A 145 -4.81 0.82 6.01
N GLY A 146 -5.68 -0.18 6.14
CA GLY A 146 -6.54 -0.50 7.31
C GLY A 146 -5.94 -0.55 8.73
N THR A 147 -4.77 0.01 9.01
CA THR A 147 -4.23 0.22 10.36
C THR A 147 -4.97 1.35 11.09
N ALA A 148 -5.61 0.99 12.21
CA ALA A 148 -6.07 1.95 13.22
C ALA A 148 -4.88 2.81 13.70
N PRO A 149 -5.10 4.06 14.17
CA PRO A 149 -4.00 4.86 14.68
C PRO A 149 -3.36 4.10 15.85
N THR A 150 -2.04 3.90 15.81
CA THR A 150 -1.28 3.68 17.03
C THR A 150 -1.47 4.92 17.88
N GLN A 151 -2.45 4.85 18.78
CA GLN A 151 -2.62 5.80 19.86
C GLN A 151 -1.23 5.95 20.51
N PRO A 152 -0.65 7.16 20.58
CA PRO A 152 0.70 7.33 21.08
C PRO A 152 0.76 6.66 22.45
N ALA A 153 1.74 5.77 22.63
CA ALA A 153 1.92 5.03 23.86
C ALA A 153 1.84 6.01 25.03
N ALA A 154 0.78 5.87 25.84
CA ALA A 154 0.61 6.64 27.05
C ALA A 154 1.81 6.32 27.94
N SER A 155 2.79 7.22 27.94
CA SER A 155 3.94 7.15 28.82
C SER A 155 3.40 7.31 30.25
N LYS A 156 3.50 6.25 31.04
CA LYS A 156 3.18 6.26 32.47
C LYS A 156 4.26 6.99 33.26
#